data_AF-A0A383WPZ2-F1
#
_entry.id   AF-A0A383WPZ2-F1
#
_cell.length_a   1.000
_cell.length_b   1.000
_cell.length_c   1.000
_cell.angle_alpha   90.00
_cell.angle_beta   90.00
_cell.angle_gamma   90.00
#
_symmetry.space_group_name_H-M   'P 1'
#
loop_
_entity.id
_entity.type
_entity.pdbx_description
1 polymer ?
#
loop_
_entity_poly.entity_id
_entity_poly.type
_entity_poly.pdbx_seq_one_letter_code
_entity_poly.pdbx_strand_id
1 'polypeptide(L)'
;MQRLAGLQGRTRLAGCHCSGIKALQPHSVPLRTSTFNRHWALPPAAAYTPRNSSGSSSNSSRSNHQRHAARQQQLTSAAVPAGSSAVTQQQQQLQGKDVVIAFYDAYNKRDLAAISNLIADDISYHDLVYDQPHEGREGVMSWLKKIRRYAPDDLKFVIEDITDGDATKVGVKWHVECGDGVFFPFSRGCSFITLNSSCQIQTVRDVVEPSTKPGDSTLVLLGALTPLIRKLGPAADPANLKRLPIAAAAVWALYVGYLSIVMLSTAVPGAPAIATPPEVFEEILQESINLWWINDSLTALGLSFIPNVPCPPVSEAVFNFVLGWCLMFLPVMLTDGPSQKVEKKGAWFTAIMFITNVFFIPFMALRAMPEPLEPAAAATSSSSSSVAAAQRQRKVAVPGSQRLPSWSPALGAFGGFIGVFAIYWALAGRPEFGDLSARYDYFQTTFNSNRVFWAFMLDMGLFYIWQLSFLQAAPAQYKYVPYFGLAGWLIAGGTAADAEEA
;
A
#
# COMPACT_ATOMS: atom_id res chain seq x y z
N MET A 1 -21.16 48.08 -64.16
CA MET A 1 -22.26 48.01 -65.15
C MET A 1 -22.17 46.66 -65.86
N GLN A 2 -23.30 45.95 -66.05
CA GLN A 2 -23.49 44.81 -67.00
C GLN A 2 -22.57 43.56 -66.83
N ARG A 3 -22.84 42.36 -67.39
CA ARG A 3 -24.05 41.50 -67.57
C ARG A 3 -23.46 40.05 -67.74
N LEU A 4 -23.84 39.02 -66.97
CA LEU A 4 -25.04 38.16 -66.96
C LEU A 4 -25.12 37.04 -68.03
N ALA A 5 -25.55 35.83 -67.60
CA ALA A 5 -25.88 34.59 -68.34
C ALA A 5 -24.71 33.75 -68.95
N GLY A 6 -24.82 32.40 -69.10
CA GLY A 6 -25.79 31.47 -68.48
C GLY A 6 -25.89 30.03 -69.08
N LEU A 7 -25.97 29.03 -68.17
CA LEU A 7 -26.84 27.83 -68.17
C LEU A 7 -26.77 26.67 -69.22
N GLN A 8 -27.06 25.44 -68.71
CA GLN A 8 -27.38 24.15 -69.40
C GLN A 8 -26.22 23.39 -70.09
N GLY A 9 -26.19 22.04 -70.19
CA GLY A 9 -27.04 21.01 -69.53
C GLY A 9 -26.89 19.55 -70.05
N ARG A 10 -27.05 18.57 -69.14
CA ARG A 10 -27.41 17.12 -69.31
C ARG A 10 -26.95 16.26 -70.53
N THR A 11 -26.18 15.21 -70.23
CA THR A 11 -26.29 13.81 -70.77
C THR A 11 -25.77 12.83 -69.68
N ARG A 12 -26.36 11.66 -69.34
CA ARG A 12 -26.79 10.43 -70.08
C ARG A 12 -25.62 9.55 -70.55
N LEU A 13 -25.63 8.21 -70.44
CA LEU A 13 -26.41 7.22 -69.64
C LEU A 13 -25.82 5.78 -69.84
N ALA A 14 -26.22 4.80 -69.02
CA ALA A 14 -25.96 3.33 -69.12
C ALA A 14 -24.48 2.88 -68.98
N GLY A 15 -24.13 1.64 -68.65
CA GLY A 15 -24.84 0.39 -68.28
C GLY A 15 -23.75 -0.72 -68.17
N CYS A 16 -23.86 -1.87 -67.49
CA CYS A 16 -24.90 -2.69 -66.86
C CYS A 16 -24.22 -3.53 -65.72
N HIS A 17 -24.83 -4.40 -64.91
CA HIS A 17 -26.19 -4.93 -64.78
C HIS A 17 -26.43 -5.35 -63.31
N CYS A 18 -27.68 -5.37 -62.83
CA CYS A 18 -28.04 -5.94 -61.52
C CYS A 18 -28.78 -7.27 -61.67
N SER A 19 -28.72 -8.15 -60.67
CA SER A 19 -29.68 -9.25 -60.51
C SER A 19 -29.78 -9.71 -59.05
N GLY A 20 -30.98 -10.08 -58.59
CA GLY A 20 -31.19 -10.86 -57.36
C GLY A 20 -31.26 -10.09 -56.03
N ILE A 21 -32.32 -9.30 -55.80
CA ILE A 21 -32.73 -8.89 -54.44
C ILE A 21 -33.87 -9.80 -53.95
N LYS A 22 -33.79 -10.27 -52.71
CA LYS A 22 -34.95 -10.65 -51.88
C LYS A 22 -34.87 -9.91 -50.55
N ALA A 23 -35.91 -9.16 -50.21
CA ALA A 23 -36.03 -8.45 -48.94
C ALA A 23 -36.70 -9.34 -47.87
N LEU A 24 -36.35 -9.11 -46.60
CA LEU A 24 -37.07 -9.63 -45.43
C LEU A 24 -37.25 -8.51 -44.39
N GLN A 25 -38.34 -8.59 -43.64
CA GLN A 25 -38.81 -7.54 -42.72
C GLN A 25 -38.25 -7.71 -41.30
N PRO A 26 -38.22 -6.65 -40.47
CA PRO A 26 -37.84 -6.76 -39.07
C PRO A 26 -38.92 -7.46 -38.23
N HIS A 27 -38.57 -8.54 -37.55
CA HIS A 27 -39.43 -9.19 -36.57
C HIS A 27 -39.08 -8.77 -35.14
N SER A 28 -40.05 -8.14 -34.46
CA SER A 28 -40.03 -7.96 -33.01
C SER A 28 -40.44 -9.26 -32.30
N VAL A 29 -39.68 -9.67 -31.29
CA VAL A 29 -39.93 -10.87 -30.47
C VAL A 29 -39.73 -10.50 -28.99
N PRO A 30 -40.62 -10.91 -28.06
CA PRO A 30 -40.78 -10.21 -26.78
C PRO A 30 -39.90 -10.70 -25.63
N LEU A 31 -39.77 -9.84 -24.61
CA LEU A 31 -39.22 -10.17 -23.29
C LEU A 31 -40.04 -11.28 -22.62
N ARG A 32 -39.41 -12.44 -22.37
CA ARG A 32 -39.93 -13.46 -21.44
C ARG A 32 -39.49 -13.15 -20.01
N THR A 33 -40.41 -12.67 -19.18
CA THR A 33 -40.27 -12.72 -17.72
C THR A 33 -40.38 -14.18 -17.25
N SER A 34 -39.28 -14.77 -16.80
CA SER A 34 -39.29 -16.09 -16.17
C SER A 34 -39.69 -15.95 -14.70
N THR A 35 -40.84 -16.48 -14.33
CA THR A 35 -41.29 -16.59 -12.94
C THR A 35 -40.49 -17.66 -12.20
N PHE A 36 -39.65 -17.24 -11.26
CA PHE A 36 -39.10 -18.14 -10.24
C PHE A 36 -39.59 -17.70 -8.86
N ASN A 37 -40.61 -18.39 -8.35
CA ASN A 37 -41.27 -18.05 -7.09
C ASN A 37 -41.63 -19.32 -6.30
N ARG A 38 -40.86 -19.59 -5.23
CA ARG A 38 -41.32 -20.09 -3.91
C ARG A 38 -40.14 -20.39 -2.99
N HIS A 39 -40.43 -20.42 -1.69
CA HIS A 39 -39.56 -20.87 -0.58
C HIS A 39 -38.30 -20.04 -0.32
N TRP A 40 -38.44 -18.93 0.40
CA TRP A 40 -38.11 -18.89 1.84
C TRP A 40 -38.90 -17.72 2.47
N ALA A 41 -39.99 -18.05 3.18
CA ALA A 41 -40.82 -17.04 3.85
C ALA A 41 -40.28 -16.80 5.27
N LEU A 42 -39.71 -15.62 5.51
CA LEU A 42 -39.43 -15.14 6.86
C LEU A 42 -40.71 -14.52 7.46
N PRO A 43 -41.01 -14.75 8.75
CA PRO A 43 -42.19 -14.18 9.38
C PRO A 43 -42.06 -12.64 9.52
N PRO A 44 -43.17 -11.88 9.44
CA PRO A 44 -43.15 -10.43 9.57
C PRO A 44 -42.76 -9.99 10.99
N ALA A 45 -42.09 -8.84 11.10
CA ALA A 45 -41.65 -8.29 12.37
C ALA A 45 -42.83 -7.95 13.29
N ALA A 46 -42.73 -8.36 14.57
CA ALA A 46 -43.69 -7.96 15.59
C ALA A 46 -43.51 -6.48 15.95
N ALA A 47 -44.54 -5.67 15.78
CA ALA A 47 -44.52 -4.26 16.13
C ALA A 47 -44.51 -4.08 17.66
N TYR A 48 -43.41 -3.54 18.20
CA TYR A 48 -43.30 -3.24 19.63
C TYR A 48 -43.91 -1.86 19.93
N THR A 49 -45.01 -1.82 20.69
CA THR A 49 -45.69 -0.58 21.08
C THR A 49 -45.16 -0.05 22.43
N PRO A 50 -44.68 1.21 22.50
CA PRO A 50 -44.21 1.78 23.77
C PRO A 50 -45.39 2.18 24.67
N ARG A 51 -45.48 1.58 25.86
CA ARG A 51 -46.49 1.92 26.86
C ARG A 51 -45.94 2.90 27.89
N ASN A 52 -46.27 4.19 27.75
CA ASN A 52 -45.99 5.20 28.77
C ASN A 52 -46.93 5.05 29.98
N SER A 53 -46.35 5.01 31.19
CA SER A 53 -47.03 5.38 32.44
C SER A 53 -46.00 5.74 33.51
N SER A 54 -46.04 6.99 33.98
CA SER A 54 -45.16 7.57 35.00
C SER A 54 -45.52 7.15 36.43
N GLY A 55 -44.55 7.09 37.37
CA GLY A 55 -44.87 6.92 38.79
C GLY A 55 -43.70 6.96 39.78
N SER A 56 -43.59 8.08 40.52
CA SER A 56 -43.00 8.23 41.87
C SER A 56 -41.65 7.57 42.24
N SER A 57 -40.62 8.41 42.28
CA SER A 57 -39.58 8.52 43.32
C SER A 57 -39.75 7.76 44.66
N SER A 58 -38.63 7.26 45.22
CA SER A 58 -38.12 7.76 46.52
C SER A 58 -36.66 7.32 46.83
N ASN A 59 -36.02 8.11 47.71
CA ASN A 59 -34.60 8.20 48.08
C ASN A 59 -33.86 6.93 48.59
N SER A 60 -32.52 7.08 48.66
CA SER A 60 -31.59 6.48 49.65
C SER A 60 -31.11 5.03 49.39
N SER A 61 -29.92 4.59 49.80
CA SER A 61 -28.70 5.30 50.26
C SER A 61 -27.48 4.36 50.31
N ARG A 62 -26.26 4.94 50.26
CA ARG A 62 -24.99 4.42 50.81
C ARG A 62 -24.50 3.01 50.40
N SER A 63 -23.58 3.00 49.45
CA SER A 63 -22.16 2.59 49.63
C SER A 63 -21.72 1.60 50.73
N ASN A 64 -20.73 0.78 50.34
CA ASN A 64 -19.69 0.11 51.14
C ASN A 64 -20.00 -1.26 51.78
N HIS A 65 -19.42 -2.30 51.14
CA HIS A 65 -18.24 -3.04 51.61
C HIS A 65 -18.04 -3.40 53.09
N GLN A 66 -17.38 -4.56 53.26
CA GLN A 66 -16.75 -5.11 54.46
C GLN A 66 -17.68 -5.59 55.59
N ARG A 67 -17.71 -6.92 55.76
CA ARG A 67 -17.18 -7.56 56.98
C ARG A 67 -16.60 -8.94 56.64
N HIS A 68 -15.49 -9.27 57.29
CA HIS A 68 -14.75 -10.51 57.07
C HIS A 68 -15.34 -11.70 57.82
N ALA A 69 -14.94 -12.88 57.35
CA ALA A 69 -14.89 -14.20 57.99
C ALA A 69 -15.16 -14.28 59.51
N ALA A 70 -16.06 -15.19 59.89
CA ALA A 70 -15.83 -16.14 61.01
C ALA A 70 -16.92 -17.23 61.08
N ARG A 71 -16.63 -18.45 60.60
CA ARG A 71 -16.94 -19.69 61.35
C ARG A 71 -16.25 -20.93 60.76
N GLN A 72 -15.47 -21.59 61.60
CA GLN A 72 -15.00 -22.96 61.40
C GLN A 72 -15.42 -23.76 62.65
N GLN A 73 -15.57 -25.08 62.53
CA GLN A 73 -15.93 -26.00 63.63
C GLN A 73 -17.38 -25.83 64.13
N GLN A 74 -18.14 -26.85 64.54
CA GLN A 74 -17.90 -28.29 64.82
C GLN A 74 -19.18 -29.08 64.36
N LEU A 75 -19.44 -30.40 64.49
CA LEU A 75 -18.96 -31.52 65.33
C LEU A 75 -19.28 -32.89 64.61
N THR A 76 -18.94 -34.01 65.24
CA THR A 76 -19.42 -35.44 65.17
C THR A 76 -20.71 -35.84 64.39
N SER A 77 -20.95 -37.12 63.99
CA SER A 77 -20.16 -38.38 63.89
C SER A 77 -21.03 -39.56 63.39
N ALA A 78 -20.48 -40.55 62.66
CA ALA A 78 -21.06 -41.91 62.58
C ALA A 78 -20.07 -42.99 62.09
N ALA A 79 -20.38 -44.25 62.43
CA ALA A 79 -19.57 -45.48 62.33
C ALA A 79 -19.03 -45.91 60.95
N VAL A 80 -17.97 -46.73 60.99
CA VAL A 80 -17.43 -47.56 59.90
C VAL A 80 -18.20 -48.89 59.78
N PRO A 81 -18.44 -49.38 58.56
CA PRO A 81 -18.42 -50.81 58.25
C PRO A 81 -17.20 -51.15 57.38
N ALA A 82 -16.47 -52.22 57.73
CA ALA A 82 -15.32 -52.67 56.95
C ALA A 82 -15.78 -53.40 55.67
N GLY A 83 -15.42 -52.87 54.51
CA GLY A 83 -15.67 -53.48 53.21
C GLY A 83 -14.40 -53.47 52.35
N SER A 84 -13.91 -54.64 51.98
CA SER A 84 -12.68 -54.79 51.18
C SER A 84 -12.90 -54.31 49.74
N SER A 85 -12.41 -53.12 49.43
CA SER A 85 -12.35 -52.56 48.07
C SER A 85 -10.96 -52.02 47.77
N ALA A 86 -10.51 -52.25 46.54
CA ALA A 86 -9.17 -52.05 46.02
C ALA A 86 -8.40 -50.81 46.51
N VAL A 87 -7.08 -50.99 46.66
CA VAL A 87 -6.12 -49.90 46.46
C VAL A 87 -6.18 -49.50 44.99
N THR A 88 -7.14 -48.64 44.64
CA THR A 88 -7.25 -48.05 43.31
C THR A 88 -6.03 -47.16 43.11
N GLN A 89 -5.07 -47.64 42.30
CA GLN A 89 -3.97 -46.83 41.82
C GLN A 89 -4.55 -45.75 40.91
N GLN A 90 -4.89 -44.60 41.49
CA GLN A 90 -5.03 -43.35 40.74
C GLN A 90 -3.63 -42.93 40.27
N GLN A 91 -3.15 -43.58 39.22
CA GLN A 91 -2.25 -42.92 38.29
C GLN A 91 -2.99 -41.69 37.79
N GLN A 92 -2.65 -40.51 38.32
CA GLN A 92 -3.05 -39.26 37.71
C GLN A 92 -2.42 -39.23 36.33
N GLN A 93 -3.21 -39.52 35.30
CA GLN A 93 -2.84 -39.22 33.93
C GLN A 93 -2.60 -37.71 33.89
N LEU A 94 -1.34 -37.31 33.63
CA LEU A 94 -0.97 -35.91 33.42
C LEU A 94 -1.91 -35.35 32.36
N GLN A 95 -2.76 -34.40 32.75
CA GLN A 95 -3.69 -33.81 31.81
C GLN A 95 -2.90 -32.88 30.90
N GLY A 96 -3.26 -32.77 29.62
CA GLY A 96 -2.54 -31.87 28.70
C GLY A 96 -2.50 -30.43 29.23
N LYS A 97 -3.57 -30.04 29.92
CA LYS A 97 -3.70 -28.83 30.74
C LYS A 97 -2.54 -28.60 31.71
N ASP A 98 -2.13 -29.61 32.48
CA ASP A 98 -1.06 -29.49 33.48
C ASP A 98 0.30 -29.21 32.82
N VAL A 99 0.59 -29.93 31.74
CA VAL A 99 1.81 -29.76 30.92
C VAL A 99 1.84 -28.37 30.27
N VAL A 100 0.70 -27.89 29.78
CA VAL A 100 0.58 -26.57 29.17
C VAL A 100 0.70 -25.44 30.20
N ILE A 101 0.10 -25.58 31.39
CA ILE A 101 0.32 -24.64 32.51
C ILE A 101 1.82 -24.61 32.86
N ALA A 102 2.48 -25.77 32.98
CA ALA A 102 3.91 -25.85 33.24
C ALA A 102 4.78 -25.19 32.14
N PHE A 103 4.36 -25.25 30.87
CA PHE A 103 5.02 -24.57 29.76
C PHE A 103 4.91 -23.04 29.89
N TYR A 104 3.72 -22.51 30.16
CA TYR A 104 3.52 -21.07 30.39
C TYR A 104 4.27 -20.58 31.65
N ASP A 105 4.25 -21.36 32.72
CA ASP A 105 5.04 -21.09 33.93
C ASP A 105 6.54 -21.04 33.64
N ALA A 106 7.07 -22.00 32.85
CA ALA A 106 8.48 -22.04 32.47
C ALA A 106 8.85 -20.88 31.52
N TYR A 107 7.94 -20.47 30.63
CA TYR A 107 8.10 -19.28 29.80
C TYR A 107 8.25 -18.02 30.67
N ASN A 108 7.29 -17.79 31.57
CA ASN A 108 7.24 -16.63 32.47
C ASN A 108 8.42 -16.60 33.45
N LYS A 109 8.84 -17.75 33.99
CA LYS A 109 10.03 -17.89 34.85
C LYS A 109 11.34 -17.82 34.07
N ARG A 110 11.28 -17.66 32.74
CA ARG A 110 12.42 -17.67 31.82
C ARG A 110 13.30 -18.93 31.96
N ASP A 111 12.72 -20.09 32.23
CA ASP A 111 13.42 -21.37 32.29
C ASP A 111 13.44 -22.10 30.93
N LEU A 112 14.58 -22.06 30.23
CA LEU A 112 14.76 -22.80 28.98
C LEU A 112 14.94 -24.31 29.18
N ALA A 113 15.44 -24.76 30.35
CA ALA A 113 15.64 -26.19 30.61
C ALA A 113 14.30 -26.89 30.83
N ALA A 114 13.40 -26.28 31.62
CA ALA A 114 12.04 -26.76 31.78
C ALA A 114 11.28 -26.80 30.44
N ILE A 115 11.31 -25.72 29.65
CA ILE A 115 10.67 -25.70 28.30
C ILE A 115 11.23 -26.83 27.42
N SER A 116 12.55 -27.01 27.38
CA SER A 116 13.21 -28.02 26.54
C SER A 116 12.76 -29.46 26.84
N ASN A 117 12.33 -29.74 28.07
CA ASN A 117 11.83 -31.07 28.48
C ASN A 117 10.35 -31.26 28.14
N LEU A 118 9.55 -30.18 28.18
CA LEU A 118 8.12 -30.18 27.91
C LEU A 118 7.78 -30.25 26.40
N ILE A 119 8.73 -29.91 25.52
CA ILE A 119 8.54 -29.95 24.05
C ILE A 119 9.16 -31.19 23.41
N ALA A 120 8.48 -31.75 22.41
CA ALA A 120 8.93 -32.90 21.64
C ALA A 120 10.12 -32.56 20.73
N ASP A 121 10.82 -33.58 20.22
CA ASP A 121 11.94 -33.42 19.29
C ASP A 121 11.48 -32.83 17.94
N ASP A 122 10.31 -33.27 17.49
CA ASP A 122 9.63 -32.96 16.23
C ASP A 122 8.60 -31.81 16.35
N ILE A 123 8.74 -30.93 17.36
CA ILE A 123 7.78 -29.85 17.60
C ILE A 123 7.66 -28.87 16.40
N SER A 124 6.42 -28.60 15.98
CA SER A 124 6.08 -27.50 15.05
C SER A 124 5.39 -26.36 15.82
N TYR A 125 6.05 -25.20 15.93
CA TYR A 125 5.51 -24.02 16.63
C TYR A 125 5.16 -22.92 15.62
N HIS A 126 3.87 -22.65 15.41
CA HIS A 126 3.40 -21.60 14.50
C HIS A 126 2.72 -20.44 15.25
N ASP A 127 3.52 -19.43 15.59
CA ASP A 127 3.01 -18.09 15.91
C ASP A 127 2.62 -17.39 14.59
N LEU A 128 1.35 -17.03 14.43
CA LEU A 128 0.82 -16.42 13.21
C LEU A 128 1.30 -14.96 12.96
N VAL A 129 2.12 -14.39 13.83
CA VAL A 129 2.93 -13.20 13.52
C VAL A 129 4.01 -13.51 12.45
N TYR A 130 4.37 -14.77 12.25
CA TYR A 130 5.38 -15.22 11.28
C TYR A 130 4.77 -15.95 10.07
N ASP A 131 5.37 -15.74 8.89
CA ASP A 131 4.97 -16.38 7.63
C ASP A 131 5.11 -17.92 7.65
N GLN A 132 5.93 -18.48 8.55
CA GLN A 132 6.31 -19.90 8.62
C GLN A 132 6.50 -20.35 10.08
N PRO A 133 6.26 -21.64 10.39
CA PRO A 133 6.51 -22.20 11.72
C PRO A 133 8.00 -22.32 12.07
N HIS A 134 8.28 -22.42 13.37
CA HIS A 134 9.56 -22.84 13.92
C HIS A 134 9.52 -24.36 14.14
N GLU A 135 10.29 -25.09 13.34
CA GLU A 135 10.32 -26.55 13.30
C GLU A 135 11.48 -27.15 14.10
N GLY A 136 11.19 -28.23 14.82
CA GLY A 136 12.12 -29.00 15.65
C GLY A 136 12.52 -28.31 16.96
N ARG A 137 12.89 -29.12 17.97
CA ARG A 137 13.29 -28.60 19.29
C ARG A 137 14.38 -27.53 19.20
N GLU A 138 15.40 -27.73 18.37
CA GLU A 138 16.48 -26.75 18.21
C GLU A 138 15.98 -25.41 17.62
N GLY A 139 15.12 -25.46 16.61
CA GLY A 139 14.54 -24.27 15.97
C GLY A 139 13.73 -23.43 16.96
N VAL A 140 12.81 -24.08 17.69
CA VAL A 140 11.99 -23.43 18.72
C VAL A 140 12.87 -22.86 19.84
N MET A 141 13.85 -23.62 20.35
CA MET A 141 14.73 -23.15 21.42
C MET A 141 15.67 -22.03 20.98
N SER A 142 16.04 -21.96 19.70
CA SER A 142 16.79 -20.84 19.11
C SER A 142 15.92 -19.57 18.99
N TRP A 143 14.67 -19.72 18.56
CA TRP A 143 13.69 -18.64 18.50
C TRP A 143 13.34 -18.06 19.88
N LEU A 144 13.11 -18.91 20.88
CA LEU A 144 12.90 -18.46 22.28
C LEU A 144 14.11 -17.71 22.85
N LYS A 145 15.34 -18.13 22.52
CA LYS A 145 16.57 -17.39 22.85
C LYS A 145 16.66 -16.04 22.13
N LYS A 146 16.11 -15.92 20.91
CA LYS A 146 16.02 -14.65 20.17
C LYS A 146 15.02 -13.70 20.81
N ILE A 147 13.80 -14.14 21.12
CA ILE A 147 12.75 -13.30 21.75
C ILE A 147 13.27 -12.61 23.01
N ARG A 148 13.93 -13.37 23.89
CA ARG A 148 14.48 -12.87 25.17
C ARG A 148 15.56 -11.78 25.05
N ARG A 149 16.11 -11.52 23.86
CA ARG A 149 17.03 -10.39 23.62
C ARG A 149 16.31 -9.07 23.34
N TYR A 150 15.01 -9.12 23.05
CA TYR A 150 14.19 -7.97 22.62
C TYR A 150 12.96 -7.76 23.52
N ALA A 151 12.46 -8.81 24.18
CA ALA A 151 11.34 -8.73 25.11
C ALA A 151 11.84 -8.33 26.53
N PRO A 152 11.29 -7.27 27.14
CA PRO A 152 11.50 -6.92 28.54
C PRO A 152 11.33 -8.09 29.54
N ASP A 153 12.04 -7.98 30.66
CA ASP A 153 12.16 -9.03 31.69
C ASP A 153 10.92 -9.20 32.57
N ASP A 154 10.01 -8.22 32.52
CA ASP A 154 8.79 -8.14 33.29
C ASP A 154 7.52 -8.53 32.49
N LEU A 155 7.64 -8.81 31.18
CA LEU A 155 6.56 -9.33 30.35
C LEU A 155 6.19 -10.77 30.73
N LYS A 156 4.91 -11.02 31.00
CA LYS A 156 4.36 -12.32 31.43
C LYS A 156 3.07 -12.63 30.69
N PHE A 157 2.92 -13.87 30.23
CA PHE A 157 1.65 -14.40 29.74
C PHE A 157 0.77 -14.80 30.92
N VAL A 158 -0.46 -14.29 30.96
CA VAL A 158 -1.47 -14.64 31.96
C VAL A 158 -2.58 -15.43 31.26
N ILE A 159 -2.86 -16.64 31.78
CA ILE A 159 -3.92 -17.50 31.26
C ILE A 159 -5.27 -16.97 31.75
N GLU A 160 -6.14 -16.55 30.82
CA GLU A 160 -7.54 -16.21 31.11
C GLU A 160 -8.38 -17.47 31.36
N ASP A 161 -8.10 -18.55 30.61
CA ASP A 161 -8.93 -19.75 30.52
C ASP A 161 -8.16 -20.89 29.83
N ILE A 162 -8.48 -22.14 30.16
CA ILE A 162 -7.81 -23.32 29.61
C ILE A 162 -8.74 -24.54 29.56
N THR A 163 -8.79 -25.22 28.41
CA THR A 163 -9.63 -26.42 28.23
C THR A 163 -9.16 -27.58 29.10
N ASP A 164 -10.10 -28.39 29.56
CA ASP A 164 -9.90 -29.55 30.42
C ASP A 164 -10.50 -30.82 29.78
N GLY A 165 -10.10 -32.01 30.22
CA GLY A 165 -10.69 -33.29 29.83
C GLY A 165 -10.08 -34.03 28.62
N ASP A 166 -9.17 -33.42 27.84
CA ASP A 166 -8.38 -34.10 26.81
C ASP A 166 -6.89 -34.11 27.22
N ALA A 167 -6.27 -35.29 27.27
CA ALA A 167 -4.86 -35.44 27.62
C ALA A 167 -3.88 -34.95 26.52
N THR A 168 -4.39 -34.76 25.29
CA THR A 168 -3.59 -34.58 24.07
C THR A 168 -3.84 -33.27 23.33
N LYS A 169 -4.89 -32.52 23.68
CA LYS A 169 -5.28 -31.28 23.00
C LYS A 169 -5.72 -30.22 24.01
N VAL A 170 -5.17 -29.03 23.90
CA VAL A 170 -5.43 -27.93 24.82
C VAL A 170 -5.65 -26.63 24.05
N GLY A 171 -6.79 -25.98 24.29
CA GLY A 171 -7.01 -24.57 23.96
C GLY A 171 -6.72 -23.69 25.16
N VAL A 172 -5.98 -22.61 24.97
CA VAL A 172 -5.66 -21.61 25.99
C VAL A 172 -6.12 -20.24 25.49
N LYS A 173 -6.75 -19.42 26.33
CA LYS A 173 -6.85 -17.97 26.13
C LYS A 173 -5.89 -17.27 27.07
N TRP A 174 -5.24 -16.22 26.60
CA TRP A 174 -4.25 -15.48 27.38
C TRP A 174 -4.21 -14.00 27.01
N HIS A 175 -3.63 -13.21 27.90
CA HIS A 175 -3.15 -11.85 27.63
C HIS A 175 -1.74 -11.69 28.15
N VAL A 176 -1.06 -10.61 27.79
CA VAL A 176 0.27 -10.30 28.32
C VAL A 176 0.17 -9.12 29.29
N GLU A 177 0.88 -9.23 30.41
CA GLU A 177 1.05 -8.17 31.39
C GLU A 177 2.51 -7.73 31.45
N CYS A 178 2.74 -6.48 31.83
CA CYS A 178 4.04 -5.86 32.05
C CYS A 178 4.12 -5.40 33.52
N GLY A 179 5.32 -5.42 34.11
CA GLY A 179 5.56 -5.00 35.50
C GLY A 179 4.69 -5.73 36.52
N ASP A 180 4.07 -4.94 37.39
CA ASP A 180 3.17 -5.37 38.47
C ASP A 180 1.71 -5.54 37.98
N GLY A 181 1.53 -6.33 36.93
CA GLY A 181 0.20 -6.71 36.41
C GLY A 181 -0.47 -5.66 35.51
N VAL A 182 0.30 -4.82 34.83
CA VAL A 182 -0.24 -3.83 33.88
C VAL A 182 -0.54 -4.52 32.55
N PHE A 183 -1.82 -4.64 32.21
CA PHE A 183 -2.29 -5.20 30.93
C PHE A 183 -1.60 -4.52 29.73
N PHE A 184 -0.90 -5.30 28.90
CA PHE A 184 -0.22 -4.79 27.71
C PHE A 184 -1.23 -4.61 26.57
N PRO A 185 -1.34 -3.43 25.93
CA PRO A 185 -2.36 -3.16 24.93
C PRO A 185 -2.18 -4.04 23.68
N PHE A 186 -3.28 -4.57 23.15
CA PHE A 186 -3.32 -5.46 21.97
C PHE A 186 -2.57 -6.79 22.13
N SER A 187 -2.39 -7.26 23.37
CA SER A 187 -1.63 -8.49 23.68
C SER A 187 -2.47 -9.73 23.96
N ARG A 188 -3.78 -9.70 23.68
CA ARG A 188 -4.62 -10.88 23.91
C ARG A 188 -4.37 -11.91 22.82
N GLY A 189 -4.55 -13.18 23.13
CA GLY A 189 -4.38 -14.25 22.15
C GLY A 189 -5.00 -15.55 22.60
N CYS A 190 -4.92 -16.55 21.71
CA CYS A 190 -5.20 -17.92 22.05
C CYS A 190 -4.22 -18.88 21.40
N SER A 191 -3.97 -19.99 22.10
CA SER A 191 -3.09 -21.07 21.64
C SER A 191 -3.88 -22.35 21.48
N PHE A 192 -3.65 -23.04 20.37
CA PHE A 192 -4.09 -24.41 20.16
C PHE A 192 -2.86 -25.32 20.20
N ILE A 193 -2.80 -26.18 21.22
CA ILE A 193 -1.62 -26.98 21.55
C ILE A 193 -2.00 -28.46 21.47
N THR A 194 -1.14 -29.28 20.84
CA THR A 194 -1.27 -30.74 20.84
C THR A 194 -0.06 -31.41 21.45
N LEU A 195 -0.30 -32.49 22.19
CA LEU A 195 0.72 -33.28 22.87
C LEU A 195 0.85 -34.67 22.24
N ASN A 196 2.06 -35.22 22.22
CA ASN A 196 2.34 -36.59 21.82
C ASN A 196 1.95 -37.60 22.94
N SER A 197 2.07 -38.90 22.66
CA SER A 197 1.79 -39.98 23.60
C SER A 197 2.75 -40.03 24.81
N SER A 198 3.83 -39.26 24.79
CA SER A 198 4.78 -39.09 25.91
C SER A 198 4.49 -37.83 26.74
N CYS A 199 3.32 -37.20 26.55
CA CYS A 199 2.89 -35.97 27.23
C CYS A 199 3.82 -34.76 26.97
N GLN A 200 4.48 -34.71 25.82
CA GLN A 200 5.26 -33.56 25.36
C GLN A 200 4.53 -32.78 24.28
N ILE A 201 4.67 -31.46 24.26
CA ILE A 201 4.07 -30.56 23.27
C ILE A 201 4.70 -30.84 21.89
N GLN A 202 3.87 -31.20 20.91
CA GLN A 202 4.26 -31.56 19.55
C GLN A 202 3.81 -30.52 18.51
N THR A 203 2.66 -29.86 18.71
CA THR A 203 2.30 -28.68 17.90
C THR A 203 1.79 -27.55 18.76
N VAL A 204 2.11 -26.32 18.36
CA VAL A 204 1.56 -25.08 18.92
C VAL A 204 1.11 -24.19 17.76
N ARG A 205 -0.08 -23.60 17.89
CA ARG A 205 -0.59 -22.57 16.98
C ARG A 205 -1.12 -21.39 17.78
N ASP A 206 -0.41 -20.27 17.73
CA ASP A 206 -0.75 -19.05 18.46
C ASP A 206 -1.41 -18.03 17.54
N VAL A 207 -2.53 -17.47 18.00
CA VAL A 207 -3.28 -16.42 17.33
C VAL A 207 -3.27 -15.19 18.22
N VAL A 208 -2.53 -14.15 17.81
CA VAL A 208 -2.38 -12.90 18.58
C VAL A 208 -3.36 -11.83 18.07
N GLU A 209 -3.88 -11.01 18.98
CA GLU A 209 -4.72 -9.85 18.67
C GLU A 209 -3.96 -8.86 17.77
N PRO A 210 -4.49 -8.48 16.58
CA PRO A 210 -3.83 -7.51 15.73
C PRO A 210 -3.86 -6.12 16.37
N SER A 211 -2.70 -5.44 16.36
CA SER A 211 -2.54 -4.07 16.86
C SER A 211 -3.42 -3.06 16.10
N THR A 212 -3.71 -3.33 14.82
CA THR A 212 -4.72 -2.61 14.04
C THR A 212 -6.05 -3.35 14.07
N LYS A 213 -7.11 -2.67 14.54
CA LYS A 213 -8.49 -3.17 14.58
C LYS A 213 -9.31 -2.47 13.49
N PRO A 214 -9.49 -3.02 12.29
CA PRO A 214 -10.08 -2.27 11.18
C PRO A 214 -11.62 -2.27 11.21
N GLY A 215 -12.24 -3.08 12.09
CA GLY A 215 -13.68 -3.16 12.29
C GLY A 215 -14.44 -3.49 11.00
N ASP A 216 -15.58 -2.84 10.80
CA ASP A 216 -16.46 -3.06 9.63
C ASP A 216 -15.79 -2.74 8.29
N SER A 217 -14.72 -1.93 8.27
CA SER A 217 -13.97 -1.68 7.03
C SER A 217 -13.33 -2.96 6.47
N THR A 218 -12.97 -3.91 7.35
CA THR A 218 -12.54 -5.26 6.97
C THR A 218 -13.65 -6.02 6.22
N LEU A 219 -14.91 -5.88 6.65
CA LEU A 219 -16.05 -6.57 6.05
C LEU A 219 -16.45 -5.96 4.71
N VAL A 220 -16.36 -4.63 4.58
CA VAL A 220 -16.56 -3.92 3.30
C VAL A 220 -15.46 -4.30 2.30
N LEU A 221 -14.20 -4.30 2.74
CA LEU A 221 -13.05 -4.71 1.92
C LEU A 221 -13.17 -6.19 1.51
N LEU A 222 -13.51 -7.09 2.44
CA LEU A 222 -13.74 -8.49 2.15
C LEU A 222 -14.92 -8.69 1.19
N GLY A 223 -16.01 -7.92 1.32
CA GLY A 223 -17.13 -7.93 0.40
C GLY A 223 -16.75 -7.51 -1.03
N ALA A 224 -15.94 -6.44 -1.16
CA ALA A 224 -15.42 -5.98 -2.44
C ALA A 224 -14.40 -6.95 -3.07
N LEU A 225 -13.55 -7.60 -2.26
CA LEU A 225 -12.58 -8.59 -2.72
C LEU A 225 -13.19 -9.98 -2.96
N THR A 226 -14.30 -10.33 -2.32
CA THR A 226 -14.99 -11.63 -2.47
C THR A 226 -15.21 -12.04 -3.95
N PRO A 227 -15.76 -11.21 -4.85
CA PRO A 227 -15.90 -11.57 -6.27
C PRO A 227 -14.55 -11.73 -7.01
N LEU A 228 -13.48 -11.08 -6.55
CA LEU A 228 -12.12 -11.26 -7.09
C LEU A 228 -11.50 -12.57 -6.57
N ILE A 229 -11.56 -12.82 -5.26
CA ILE A 229 -11.10 -14.06 -4.61
C ILE A 229 -11.80 -15.28 -5.22
N ARG A 230 -13.13 -15.21 -5.44
CA ARG A 230 -13.91 -16.27 -6.10
C ARG A 230 -13.53 -16.49 -7.56
N LYS A 231 -13.00 -15.48 -8.26
CA LYS A 231 -12.45 -15.61 -9.63
C LYS A 231 -11.01 -16.13 -9.65
N LEU A 232 -10.22 -15.83 -8.62
CA LEU A 232 -8.85 -16.31 -8.45
C LEU A 232 -8.80 -17.79 -8.03
N GLY A 233 -9.75 -18.25 -7.22
CA GLY A 233 -9.83 -19.64 -6.77
C GLY A 233 -8.53 -20.07 -6.07
N PRO A 234 -7.84 -21.14 -6.49
CA PRO A 234 -6.54 -21.53 -5.95
C PRO A 234 -5.44 -20.44 -6.04
N ALA A 235 -5.58 -19.47 -6.95
CA ALA A 235 -4.67 -18.32 -7.02
C ALA A 235 -4.93 -17.25 -5.93
N ALA A 236 -5.89 -17.47 -5.02
CA ALA A 236 -6.09 -16.66 -3.82
C ALA A 236 -5.30 -17.15 -2.59
N ASP A 237 -4.44 -18.16 -2.75
CA ASP A 237 -3.39 -18.52 -1.78
C ASP A 237 -2.54 -17.28 -1.42
N PRO A 238 -2.18 -17.03 -0.14
CA PRO A 238 -1.25 -15.96 0.27
C PRO A 238 0.05 -15.88 -0.55
N ALA A 239 0.63 -17.02 -0.96
CA ALA A 239 1.82 -17.09 -1.79
C ALA A 239 1.57 -16.63 -3.25
N ASN A 240 0.32 -16.64 -3.70
CA ASN A 240 -0.13 -16.08 -4.99
C ASN A 240 -0.66 -14.64 -4.85
N LEU A 241 -1.26 -14.27 -3.72
CA LEU A 241 -1.62 -12.87 -3.38
C LEU A 241 -0.37 -11.97 -3.38
N LYS A 242 0.76 -12.45 -2.83
CA LYS A 242 2.08 -11.78 -2.92
C LYS A 242 2.59 -11.60 -4.37
N ARG A 243 1.96 -12.22 -5.37
CA ARG A 243 2.28 -12.11 -6.82
C ARG A 243 1.28 -11.24 -7.58
N LEU A 244 0.15 -10.84 -6.97
CA LEU A 244 -0.82 -9.98 -7.65
C LEU A 244 -0.26 -8.55 -7.78
N PRO A 245 -0.38 -7.92 -8.96
CA PRO A 245 0.18 -6.59 -9.22
C PRO A 245 -0.67 -5.47 -8.61
N ILE A 246 -1.09 -5.57 -7.35
CA ILE A 246 -2.08 -4.68 -6.70
C ILE A 246 -1.60 -3.22 -6.75
N ALA A 247 -0.31 -2.97 -6.47
CA ALA A 247 0.28 -1.64 -6.55
C ALA A 247 0.25 -1.08 -7.98
N ALA A 248 0.70 -1.85 -8.98
CA ALA A 248 0.63 -1.43 -10.38
C ALA A 248 -0.80 -1.25 -10.87
N ALA A 249 -1.75 -2.09 -10.46
CA ALA A 249 -3.16 -1.97 -10.79
C ALA A 249 -3.79 -0.70 -10.20
N ALA A 250 -3.40 -0.30 -8.98
CA ALA A 250 -3.80 0.97 -8.39
C ALA A 250 -3.22 2.18 -9.15
N VAL A 251 -1.96 2.11 -9.60
CA VAL A 251 -1.34 3.18 -10.41
C VAL A 251 -1.91 3.22 -11.84
N TRP A 252 -2.28 2.08 -12.43
CA TRP A 252 -3.03 2.04 -13.69
C TRP A 252 -4.46 2.59 -13.55
N ALA A 253 -5.14 2.32 -12.43
CA ALA A 253 -6.44 2.93 -12.12
C ALA A 253 -6.32 4.45 -11.95
N LEU A 254 -5.26 4.92 -11.29
CA LEU A 254 -4.90 6.34 -11.21
C LEU A 254 -4.63 6.93 -12.60
N TYR A 255 -3.94 6.21 -13.50
CA TYR A 255 -3.71 6.68 -14.88
C TYR A 255 -5.02 6.83 -15.67
N VAL A 256 -5.92 5.85 -15.59
CA VAL A 256 -7.26 5.92 -16.22
C VAL A 256 -8.07 7.08 -15.64
N GLY A 257 -8.02 7.28 -14.31
CA GLY A 257 -8.63 8.42 -13.64
C GLY A 257 -8.05 9.76 -14.09
N TYR A 258 -6.72 9.86 -14.18
CA TYR A 258 -5.98 11.04 -14.65
C TYR A 258 -6.36 11.40 -16.10
N LEU A 259 -6.32 10.44 -17.03
CA LEU A 259 -6.76 10.70 -18.41
C LEU A 259 -8.24 11.09 -18.47
N SER A 260 -9.11 10.40 -17.73
CA SER A 260 -10.55 10.69 -17.72
C SER A 260 -10.85 12.09 -17.19
N ILE A 261 -10.19 12.52 -16.11
CA ILE A 261 -10.43 13.82 -15.46
C ILE A 261 -9.70 14.94 -16.19
N VAL A 262 -8.38 14.81 -16.37
CA VAL A 262 -7.50 15.88 -16.87
C VAL A 262 -7.63 16.03 -18.38
N MET A 263 -7.64 14.93 -19.15
CA MET A 263 -7.62 15.04 -20.62
C MET A 263 -9.03 15.10 -21.24
N LEU A 264 -10.01 14.39 -20.67
CA LEU A 264 -11.31 14.17 -21.34
C LEU A 264 -12.51 14.88 -20.67
N SER A 265 -12.53 15.04 -19.33
CA SER A 265 -13.70 15.56 -18.60
C SER A 265 -13.78 17.09 -18.61
N THR A 266 -14.99 17.62 -18.66
CA THR A 266 -15.29 19.07 -18.48
C THR A 266 -15.36 19.51 -17.01
N ALA A 267 -15.07 18.63 -16.05
CA ALA A 267 -15.23 18.89 -14.61
C ALA A 267 -14.06 19.65 -13.93
N VAL A 268 -12.97 19.91 -14.64
CA VAL A 268 -11.81 20.69 -14.15
C VAL A 268 -11.60 21.95 -15.01
N PRO A 269 -10.90 22.99 -14.51
CA PRO A 269 -10.66 24.24 -15.23
C PRO A 269 -10.22 24.10 -16.69
N GLY A 270 -10.66 25.05 -17.51
CA GLY A 270 -10.37 25.12 -18.95
C GLY A 270 -10.99 24.00 -19.81
N ALA A 271 -10.91 24.19 -21.13
CA ALA A 271 -11.43 23.22 -22.10
C ALA A 271 -10.58 21.92 -22.10
N PRO A 272 -11.21 20.73 -22.21
CA PRO A 272 -10.51 19.44 -22.25
C PRO A 272 -9.57 19.34 -23.45
N ALA A 273 -8.58 18.44 -23.40
CA ALA A 273 -7.49 18.34 -24.38
C ALA A 273 -7.96 18.21 -25.85
N ILE A 274 -9.12 17.58 -26.06
CA ILE A 274 -9.76 17.41 -27.39
C ILE A 274 -10.44 18.68 -27.93
N ALA A 275 -10.55 19.73 -27.12
CA ALA A 275 -11.19 21.01 -27.41
C ALA A 275 -10.37 22.21 -26.89
N THR A 276 -9.09 22.00 -26.59
CA THR A 276 -8.18 23.06 -26.16
C THR A 276 -7.95 24.04 -27.33
N PRO A 277 -8.13 25.36 -27.11
CA PRO A 277 -7.97 26.36 -28.17
C PRO A 277 -6.50 26.46 -28.64
N PRO A 278 -6.23 26.77 -29.92
CA PRO A 278 -4.88 26.79 -30.48
C PRO A 278 -3.92 27.74 -29.77
N GLU A 279 -4.44 28.86 -29.25
CA GLU A 279 -3.68 29.88 -28.52
C GLU A 279 -2.98 29.30 -27.27
N VAL A 280 -3.58 28.31 -26.61
CA VAL A 280 -2.96 27.62 -25.45
C VAL A 280 -1.82 26.70 -25.91
N PHE A 281 -1.90 26.09 -27.08
CA PHE A 281 -0.78 25.33 -27.65
C PHE A 281 0.36 26.26 -28.12
N GLU A 282 0.05 27.48 -28.57
CA GLU A 282 1.05 28.50 -28.87
C GLU A 282 1.75 29.04 -27.61
N GLU A 283 1.01 29.28 -26.51
CA GLU A 283 1.58 29.64 -25.19
C GLU A 283 2.61 28.58 -24.73
N ILE A 284 2.23 27.30 -24.71
CA ILE A 284 3.10 26.17 -24.33
C ILE A 284 4.31 26.04 -25.26
N LEU A 285 4.15 26.28 -26.57
CA LEU A 285 5.24 26.22 -27.53
C LEU A 285 6.26 27.35 -27.30
N GLN A 286 5.80 28.55 -26.96
CA GLN A 286 6.67 29.68 -26.64
C GLN A 286 7.41 29.46 -25.30
N GLU A 287 6.73 28.96 -24.27
CA GLU A 287 7.37 28.51 -23.02
C GLU A 287 8.43 27.42 -23.26
N SER A 288 8.14 26.49 -24.18
CA SER A 288 9.08 25.43 -24.59
C SER A 288 10.30 25.97 -25.37
N ILE A 289 10.15 27.07 -26.11
CA ILE A 289 11.25 27.78 -26.77
C ILE A 289 12.11 28.53 -25.74
N ASN A 290 11.49 29.12 -24.72
CA ASN A 290 12.16 29.80 -23.61
C ASN A 290 12.56 28.84 -22.47
N LEU A 291 12.75 27.53 -22.77
CA LEU A 291 13.16 26.52 -21.79
C LEU A 291 14.44 26.94 -21.06
N TRP A 292 14.33 26.94 -19.73
CA TRP A 292 15.31 27.40 -18.73
C TRP A 292 15.95 28.76 -19.07
N TRP A 293 15.18 29.65 -19.71
CA TRP A 293 15.58 31.00 -20.13
C TRP A 293 16.82 31.03 -21.02
N ILE A 294 17.12 29.91 -21.69
CA ILE A 294 18.28 29.77 -22.60
C ILE A 294 18.08 30.70 -23.80
N ASN A 295 16.87 30.75 -24.37
CA ASN A 295 16.56 31.62 -25.51
C ASN A 295 16.58 33.11 -25.12
N ASP A 296 16.06 33.50 -23.96
CA ASP A 296 16.22 34.87 -23.43
C ASP A 296 17.69 35.26 -23.25
N SER A 297 18.49 34.36 -22.66
CA SER A 297 19.93 34.59 -22.45
C SER A 297 20.69 34.73 -23.77
N LEU A 298 20.38 33.90 -24.78
CA LEU A 298 20.94 34.04 -26.12
C LEU A 298 20.46 35.32 -26.82
N THR A 299 19.20 35.71 -26.64
CA THR A 299 18.65 36.96 -27.20
C THR A 299 19.38 38.18 -26.62
N ALA A 300 19.57 38.22 -25.30
CA ALA A 300 20.30 39.28 -24.61
C ALA A 300 21.78 39.38 -25.02
N LEU A 301 22.37 38.29 -25.52
CA LEU A 301 23.74 38.24 -26.06
C LEU A 301 23.80 38.48 -27.58
N GLY A 302 22.67 38.63 -28.28
CA GLY A 302 22.61 38.76 -29.74
C GLY A 302 22.88 37.46 -30.51
N LEU A 303 22.69 36.30 -29.87
CA LEU A 303 23.00 34.95 -30.35
C LEU A 303 21.75 34.06 -30.58
N SER A 304 20.54 34.61 -30.46
CA SER A 304 19.28 33.89 -30.67
C SER A 304 18.99 33.61 -32.15
N PHE A 305 18.93 32.34 -32.53
CA PHE A 305 18.56 31.89 -33.89
C PHE A 305 17.05 31.68 -34.09
N ILE A 306 16.27 31.76 -33.02
CA ILE A 306 14.82 31.52 -32.98
C ILE A 306 14.16 32.80 -32.40
N PRO A 307 12.99 33.25 -32.91
CA PRO A 307 12.26 34.36 -32.30
C PRO A 307 11.97 34.10 -30.83
N ASN A 308 12.33 35.05 -29.97
CA ASN A 308 11.90 35.09 -28.59
C ASN A 308 10.57 35.84 -28.50
N VAL A 309 9.53 35.18 -27.98
CA VAL A 309 8.25 35.80 -27.63
C VAL A 309 8.17 35.89 -26.10
N PRO A 310 7.93 37.08 -25.53
CA PRO A 310 7.80 37.22 -24.07
C PRO A 310 6.55 36.49 -23.54
N CYS A 311 6.76 35.42 -22.78
CA CYS A 311 5.68 34.69 -22.10
C CYS A 311 5.32 35.32 -20.74
N PRO A 312 4.09 35.10 -20.22
CA PRO A 312 3.71 35.52 -18.87
C PRO A 312 4.63 34.90 -17.80
N PRO A 313 5.32 35.71 -16.96
CA PRO A 313 6.37 35.20 -16.06
C PRO A 313 5.93 34.14 -15.06
N VAL A 314 4.65 34.15 -14.66
CA VAL A 314 4.09 33.16 -13.73
C VAL A 314 3.95 31.78 -14.38
N SER A 315 3.49 31.72 -15.64
CA SER A 315 3.35 30.45 -16.36
C SER A 315 4.71 29.94 -16.85
N GLU A 316 5.53 30.83 -17.42
CA GLU A 316 6.91 30.55 -17.82
C GLU A 316 7.76 30.03 -16.64
N ALA A 317 7.55 30.55 -15.42
CA ALA A 317 8.17 30.02 -14.20
C ALA A 317 7.63 28.63 -13.79
N VAL A 318 6.31 28.41 -13.83
CA VAL A 318 5.68 27.12 -13.49
C VAL A 318 6.15 26.01 -14.43
N PHE A 319 6.13 26.27 -15.74
CA PHE A 319 6.62 25.36 -16.78
C PHE A 319 8.07 24.95 -16.52
N ASN A 320 8.95 25.93 -16.32
CA ASN A 320 10.36 25.71 -16.08
C ASN A 320 10.65 25.01 -14.73
N PHE A 321 9.87 25.31 -13.69
CA PHE A 321 9.92 24.61 -12.41
C PHE A 321 9.58 23.13 -12.59
N VAL A 322 8.44 22.80 -13.20
CA VAL A 322 8.03 21.40 -13.45
C VAL A 322 9.08 20.64 -14.25
N LEU A 323 9.65 21.23 -15.31
CA LEU A 323 10.68 20.55 -16.11
C LEU A 323 12.05 20.45 -15.42
N GLY A 324 12.40 21.41 -14.55
CA GLY A 324 13.53 21.25 -13.64
C GLY A 324 13.35 20.08 -12.66
N TRP A 325 12.11 19.82 -12.23
CA TRP A 325 11.79 18.65 -11.40
C TRP A 325 11.87 17.35 -12.20
N CYS A 326 11.31 17.31 -13.43
CA CYS A 326 11.46 16.19 -14.35
C CYS A 326 12.94 15.81 -14.52
N LEU A 327 13.79 16.79 -14.83
CA LEU A 327 15.23 16.61 -15.01
C LEU A 327 15.87 15.90 -13.81
N MET A 328 15.57 16.34 -12.58
CA MET A 328 16.11 15.77 -11.36
C MET A 328 15.68 14.30 -11.10
N PHE A 329 14.60 13.80 -11.70
CA PHE A 329 14.25 12.39 -11.60
C PHE A 329 15.17 11.46 -12.43
N LEU A 330 15.86 11.95 -13.47
CA LEU A 330 16.72 11.15 -14.35
C LEU A 330 17.73 10.24 -13.61
N PRO A 331 18.66 10.74 -12.76
CA PRO A 331 19.63 9.89 -12.07
C PRO A 331 18.96 8.86 -11.15
N VAL A 332 17.79 9.21 -10.62
CA VAL A 332 17.01 8.38 -9.70
C VAL A 332 16.32 7.24 -10.47
N MET A 333 15.61 7.54 -11.58
CA MET A 333 14.99 6.54 -12.46
C MET A 333 16.01 5.55 -13.06
N LEU A 334 17.22 6.03 -13.37
CA LEU A 334 18.30 5.18 -13.89
C LEU A 334 18.80 4.17 -12.85
N THR A 335 18.91 4.56 -11.58
CA THR A 335 19.58 3.77 -10.52
C THR A 335 18.64 3.08 -9.52
N ASP A 336 17.37 3.50 -9.45
CA ASP A 336 16.35 2.88 -8.59
C ASP A 336 16.17 1.39 -8.91
N GLY A 337 16.08 0.56 -7.87
CA GLY A 337 15.99 -0.90 -7.99
C GLY A 337 14.71 -1.37 -8.70
N PRO A 338 13.51 -1.01 -8.20
CA PRO A 338 12.24 -1.29 -8.87
C PRO A 338 12.17 -0.78 -10.32
N SER A 339 12.83 0.33 -10.68
CA SER A 339 12.89 0.82 -12.06
C SER A 339 13.78 -0.01 -12.99
N GLN A 340 14.59 -0.97 -12.52
CA GLN A 340 15.46 -1.76 -13.40
C GLN A 340 14.71 -2.67 -14.38
N LYS A 341 13.49 -3.10 -14.07
CA LYS A 341 12.63 -3.86 -15.00
C LYS A 341 11.93 -3.02 -16.08
N VAL A 342 12.03 -1.69 -16.01
CA VAL A 342 11.46 -0.80 -17.02
C VAL A 342 12.48 -0.58 -18.13
N GLU A 343 12.26 -1.24 -19.27
CA GLU A 343 13.09 -1.06 -20.46
C GLU A 343 13.06 0.39 -20.99
N LYS A 344 14.07 0.74 -21.79
CA LYS A 344 14.12 2.01 -22.56
C LYS A 344 13.92 3.27 -21.70
N LYS A 345 14.45 3.26 -20.47
CA LYS A 345 14.34 4.37 -19.48
C LYS A 345 14.62 5.76 -20.06
N GLY A 346 15.57 5.88 -20.99
CA GLY A 346 15.86 7.15 -21.68
C GLY A 346 14.67 7.66 -22.50
N ALA A 347 13.97 6.80 -23.23
CA ALA A 347 12.77 7.17 -23.98
C ALA A 347 11.60 7.51 -23.05
N TRP A 348 11.45 6.81 -21.91
CA TRP A 348 10.49 7.18 -20.86
C TRP A 348 10.80 8.56 -20.28
N PHE A 349 12.05 8.83 -19.93
CA PHE A 349 12.48 10.14 -19.44
C PHE A 349 12.22 11.25 -20.47
N THR A 350 12.58 11.06 -21.74
CA THR A 350 12.24 12.02 -22.80
C THR A 350 10.73 12.25 -22.89
N ALA A 351 9.91 11.19 -22.85
CA ALA A 351 8.46 11.33 -22.88
C ALA A 351 7.90 12.09 -21.66
N ILE A 352 8.49 11.91 -20.47
CA ILE A 352 8.16 12.64 -19.24
C ILE A 352 8.63 14.11 -19.30
N MET A 353 9.75 14.41 -19.98
CA MET A 353 10.19 15.79 -20.23
C MET A 353 9.27 16.56 -21.19
N PHE A 354 8.47 15.87 -22.03
CA PHE A 354 7.53 16.51 -22.95
C PHE A 354 6.08 16.51 -22.45
N ILE A 355 5.59 15.41 -21.85
CA ILE A 355 4.19 15.29 -21.39
C ILE A 355 4.09 14.62 -20.01
N THR A 356 5.01 14.98 -19.11
CA THR A 356 4.92 14.84 -17.64
C THR A 356 4.22 13.56 -17.17
N ASN A 357 3.09 13.67 -16.45
CA ASN A 357 2.40 12.54 -15.84
C ASN A 357 1.64 11.64 -16.83
N VAL A 358 1.43 12.06 -18.09
CA VAL A 358 0.90 11.16 -19.13
C VAL A 358 1.87 9.98 -19.36
N PHE A 359 3.17 10.21 -19.20
CA PHE A 359 4.17 9.14 -19.25
C PHE A 359 4.72 8.74 -17.87
N PHE A 360 4.71 9.62 -16.87
CA PHE A 360 5.22 9.29 -15.54
C PHE A 360 4.30 8.31 -14.79
N ILE A 361 2.96 8.44 -14.88
CA ILE A 361 2.06 7.49 -14.20
C ILE A 361 2.22 6.07 -14.80
N PRO A 362 2.23 5.85 -16.14
CA PRO A 362 2.56 4.54 -16.71
C PRO A 362 3.96 4.03 -16.33
N PHE A 363 4.99 4.89 -16.30
CA PHE A 363 6.32 4.49 -15.82
C PHE A 363 6.26 3.99 -14.36
N MET A 364 5.54 4.68 -13.48
CA MET A 364 5.36 4.29 -12.08
C MET A 364 4.51 3.01 -11.95
N ALA A 365 3.54 2.78 -12.84
CA ALA A 365 2.79 1.54 -12.88
C ALA A 365 3.68 0.34 -13.28
N LEU A 366 4.56 0.52 -14.28
CA LEU A 366 5.55 -0.49 -14.68
C LEU A 366 6.61 -0.73 -13.58
N ARG A 367 7.09 0.33 -12.92
CA ARG A 367 7.96 0.25 -11.73
C ARG A 367 7.31 -0.56 -10.58
N ALA A 368 5.99 -0.48 -10.44
CA ALA A 368 5.21 -1.18 -9.41
C ALA A 368 4.79 -2.62 -9.78
N MET A 369 5.14 -3.13 -10.97
CA MET A 369 4.86 -4.53 -11.33
C MET A 369 5.69 -5.51 -10.48
N PRO A 370 5.20 -6.74 -10.24
CA PRO A 370 6.02 -7.82 -9.70
C PRO A 370 7.28 -8.06 -10.56
N GLU A 371 8.36 -8.56 -9.94
CA GLU A 371 9.56 -8.92 -10.69
C GLU A 371 9.27 -10.09 -11.65
N PRO A 372 9.79 -10.06 -12.90
CA PRO A 372 9.66 -11.18 -13.82
C PRO A 372 10.26 -12.46 -13.24
N LEU A 373 9.55 -13.58 -13.39
CA LEU A 373 10.08 -14.90 -13.04
C LEU A 373 11.32 -15.19 -13.90
N GLU A 374 12.44 -15.58 -13.28
CA GLU A 374 13.53 -16.18 -14.03
C GLU A 374 13.04 -17.52 -14.64
N PRO A 375 13.28 -17.77 -15.92
CA PRO A 375 12.93 -19.05 -16.53
C PRO A 375 13.77 -20.16 -15.88
N ALA A 376 13.13 -21.18 -15.32
CA ALA A 376 13.75 -22.29 -14.59
C ALA A 376 14.46 -23.30 -15.52
N ALA A 377 15.31 -22.80 -16.43
CA ALA A 377 15.77 -23.49 -17.63
C ALA A 377 17.30 -23.53 -17.76
N ALA A 378 18.00 -23.93 -16.68
CA ALA A 378 19.42 -24.30 -16.72
C ALA A 378 19.81 -25.44 -15.76
N ALA A 379 18.83 -26.16 -15.19
CA ALA A 379 19.05 -27.22 -14.20
C ALA A 379 19.37 -28.60 -14.84
N THR A 380 20.15 -28.63 -15.92
CA THR A 380 20.47 -29.86 -16.68
C THR A 380 21.97 -29.98 -16.94
N SER A 381 22.66 -30.71 -16.05
CA SER A 381 23.96 -31.37 -16.25
C SER A 381 25.07 -30.64 -17.05
N SER A 382 26.05 -30.05 -16.35
CA SER A 382 27.47 -30.47 -16.48
C SER A 382 28.45 -29.65 -15.63
N SER A 383 29.54 -30.31 -15.20
CA SER A 383 30.78 -29.75 -14.63
C SER A 383 30.72 -28.98 -13.30
N SER A 384 31.52 -29.46 -12.34
CA SER A 384 31.72 -28.85 -11.02
C SER A 384 32.78 -27.75 -11.03
N SER A 385 32.39 -26.50 -11.33
CA SER A 385 33.30 -25.34 -11.15
C SER A 385 32.59 -23.97 -11.03
N SER A 386 31.32 -23.85 -11.40
CA SER A 386 30.65 -22.55 -11.61
C SER A 386 29.85 -21.99 -10.43
N VAL A 387 29.59 -22.75 -9.35
CA VAL A 387 28.73 -22.31 -8.23
C VAL A 387 29.25 -21.02 -7.57
N ALA A 388 30.57 -20.91 -7.38
CA ALA A 388 31.22 -19.71 -6.84
C ALA A 388 31.20 -18.50 -7.80
N ALA A 389 30.89 -18.70 -9.09
CA ALA A 389 30.71 -17.65 -10.07
C ALA A 389 29.25 -17.19 -10.17
N ALA A 390 28.28 -18.13 -10.12
CA ALA A 390 26.86 -17.81 -10.18
C ALA A 390 26.35 -16.98 -8.99
N GLN A 391 27.01 -17.05 -7.83
CA GLN A 391 26.71 -16.18 -6.68
C GLN A 391 27.35 -14.77 -6.77
N ARG A 392 28.11 -14.45 -7.82
CA ARG A 392 28.56 -13.08 -8.08
C ARG A 392 27.50 -12.30 -8.87
N GLN A 393 26.94 -11.28 -8.20
CA GLN A 393 26.20 -10.16 -8.81
C GLN A 393 24.75 -10.38 -9.29
N ARG A 394 23.90 -11.05 -8.48
CA ARG A 394 22.51 -10.58 -8.31
C ARG A 394 22.18 -10.30 -6.84
N LYS A 395 23.00 -9.43 -6.24
CA LYS A 395 22.82 -8.95 -4.85
C LYS A 395 21.49 -8.22 -4.76
N VAL A 396 20.53 -8.78 -4.00
CA VAL A 396 19.31 -8.08 -3.61
C VAL A 396 19.71 -6.73 -3.02
N ALA A 397 19.15 -5.64 -3.56
CA ALA A 397 19.53 -4.29 -3.17
C ALA A 397 19.26 -4.10 -1.68
N VAL A 398 20.30 -3.75 -0.91
CA VAL A 398 20.15 -3.40 0.50
C VAL A 398 19.34 -2.10 0.55
N PRO A 399 18.25 -2.02 1.33
CA PRO A 399 17.51 -0.77 1.49
C PRO A 399 18.45 0.37 1.89
N GLY A 400 18.44 1.46 1.12
CA GLY A 400 19.33 2.61 1.30
C GLY A 400 20.55 2.68 0.37
N SER A 401 20.98 1.60 -0.30
CA SER A 401 22.21 1.63 -1.12
C SER A 401 21.98 2.06 -2.59
N GLN A 402 21.22 3.14 -2.84
CA GLN A 402 21.05 3.69 -4.20
C GLN A 402 22.27 4.52 -4.59
N ARG A 403 23.28 3.87 -5.19
CA ARG A 403 24.45 4.57 -5.74
C ARG A 403 24.06 5.41 -6.95
N LEU A 404 23.89 6.71 -6.75
CA LEU A 404 23.64 7.67 -7.82
C LEU A 404 24.86 7.82 -8.77
N PRO A 405 24.65 8.23 -10.03
CA PRO A 405 25.76 8.57 -10.94
C PRO A 405 26.58 9.77 -10.44
N SER A 406 27.88 9.81 -10.76
CA SER A 406 28.81 10.87 -10.31
C SER A 406 28.45 12.29 -10.77
N TRP A 407 27.63 12.44 -11.82
CA TRP A 407 27.12 13.74 -12.30
C TRP A 407 25.86 14.22 -11.56
N SER A 408 25.29 13.43 -10.64
CA SER A 408 24.07 13.79 -9.92
C SER A 408 24.19 15.08 -9.09
N PRO A 409 25.33 15.38 -8.41
CA PRO A 409 25.46 16.64 -7.69
C PRO A 409 25.39 17.88 -8.58
N ALA A 410 26.00 17.82 -9.78
CA ALA A 410 25.92 18.91 -10.75
C ALA A 410 24.48 19.09 -11.29
N LEU A 411 23.78 17.99 -11.54
CA LEU A 411 22.38 18.02 -11.97
C LEU A 411 21.44 18.55 -10.87
N GLY A 412 21.67 18.14 -9.62
CA GLY A 412 20.93 18.63 -8.44
C GLY A 412 21.16 20.12 -8.18
N ALA A 413 22.40 20.60 -8.37
CA ALA A 413 22.72 22.03 -8.30
C ALA A 413 22.03 22.82 -9.42
N PHE A 414 22.03 22.31 -10.65
CA PHE A 414 21.36 22.95 -11.79
C PHE A 414 19.83 22.96 -11.64
N GLY A 415 19.22 21.85 -11.21
CA GLY A 415 17.80 21.79 -10.86
C GLY A 415 17.43 22.72 -9.70
N GLY A 416 18.24 22.75 -8.63
CA GLY A 416 18.10 23.69 -7.53
C GLY A 416 18.14 25.16 -7.99
N PHE A 417 19.07 25.50 -8.89
CA PHE A 417 19.13 26.83 -9.51
C PHE A 417 17.88 27.15 -10.32
N ILE A 418 17.39 26.24 -11.17
CA ILE A 418 16.14 26.41 -11.93
C ILE A 418 14.96 26.70 -10.99
N GLY A 419 14.84 25.97 -9.88
CA GLY A 419 13.77 26.18 -8.90
C GLY A 419 13.82 27.54 -8.21
N VAL A 420 15.02 28.00 -7.80
CA VAL A 420 15.19 29.34 -7.20
C VAL A 420 14.93 30.43 -8.24
N PHE A 421 15.43 30.27 -9.47
CA PHE A 421 15.24 31.25 -10.53
C PHE A 421 13.79 31.31 -11.00
N ALA A 422 13.06 30.20 -11.04
CA ALA A 422 11.62 30.18 -11.31
C ALA A 422 10.83 31.00 -10.28
N ILE A 423 11.13 30.84 -8.98
CA ILE A 423 10.49 31.64 -7.92
C ILE A 423 10.80 33.14 -8.10
N TYR A 424 12.06 33.49 -8.40
CA TYR A 424 12.42 34.86 -8.75
C TYR A 424 11.68 35.38 -10.00
N TRP A 425 11.57 34.56 -11.04
CA TRP A 425 10.95 34.93 -12.31
C TRP A 425 9.44 35.18 -12.18
N ALA A 426 8.73 34.31 -11.46
CA ALA A 426 7.31 34.49 -11.14
C ALA A 426 7.07 35.83 -10.42
N LEU A 427 7.93 36.20 -9.46
CA LEU A 427 7.78 37.39 -8.63
C LEU A 427 8.27 38.69 -9.29
N ALA A 428 9.35 38.65 -10.09
CA ALA A 428 10.07 39.83 -10.56
C ALA A 428 10.61 39.76 -12.01
N GLY A 429 10.52 38.61 -12.68
CA GLY A 429 10.86 38.48 -14.11
C GLY A 429 9.89 39.27 -14.99
N ARG A 430 10.39 39.83 -16.11
CA ARG A 430 9.66 40.69 -17.08
C ARG A 430 8.75 41.73 -16.40
N PRO A 431 9.28 42.87 -15.88
CA PRO A 431 8.47 43.88 -15.17
C PRO A 431 7.36 44.51 -16.01
N GLU A 432 7.43 44.42 -17.35
CA GLU A 432 6.39 44.83 -18.29
C GLU A 432 5.07 44.06 -18.14
N PHE A 433 5.06 42.89 -17.49
CA PHE A 433 3.84 42.15 -17.11
C PHE A 433 3.22 42.62 -15.78
N GLY A 434 3.74 43.70 -15.19
CA GLY A 434 3.18 44.33 -13.99
C GLY A 434 3.72 43.80 -12.67
N ASP A 435 3.07 44.23 -11.60
CA ASP A 435 3.47 44.03 -10.20
C ASP A 435 2.97 42.71 -9.59
N LEU A 436 3.15 42.56 -8.28
CA LEU A 436 2.72 41.37 -7.54
C LEU A 436 1.19 41.19 -7.50
N SER A 437 0.39 42.25 -7.64
CA SER A 437 -1.07 42.11 -7.77
C SER A 437 -1.40 41.55 -9.14
N ALA A 438 -0.90 42.17 -10.21
CA ALA A 438 -1.15 41.71 -11.58
C ALA A 438 -0.72 40.24 -11.81
N ARG A 439 0.39 39.83 -11.18
CA ARG A 439 0.88 38.43 -11.19
C ARG A 439 -0.06 37.47 -10.43
N TYR A 440 -0.62 37.90 -9.30
CA TYR A 440 -1.59 37.12 -8.54
C TYR A 440 -2.95 37.02 -9.25
N ASP A 441 -3.41 38.12 -9.86
CA ASP A 441 -4.64 38.18 -10.63
C ASP A 441 -4.54 37.32 -11.91
N TYR A 442 -3.38 37.33 -12.60
CA TYR A 442 -3.07 36.38 -13.67
C TYR A 442 -3.05 34.94 -13.14
N PHE A 443 -2.36 34.65 -12.02
CA PHE A 443 -2.33 33.30 -11.44
C PHE A 443 -3.75 32.76 -11.17
N GLN A 444 -4.60 33.54 -10.49
CA GLN A 444 -5.99 33.15 -10.21
C GLN A 444 -6.80 32.95 -11.50
N THR A 445 -6.68 33.87 -12.46
CA THR A 445 -7.43 33.80 -13.73
C THR A 445 -7.01 32.57 -14.52
N THR A 446 -5.72 32.34 -14.68
CA THR A 446 -5.14 31.25 -15.47
C THR A 446 -5.39 29.90 -14.80
N PHE A 447 -5.30 29.79 -13.47
CA PHE A 447 -5.65 28.56 -12.74
C PHE A 447 -7.12 28.13 -12.91
N ASN A 448 -8.03 29.08 -13.05
CA ASN A 448 -9.47 28.80 -13.22
C ASN A 448 -9.94 28.73 -14.68
N SER A 449 -9.10 29.12 -15.66
CA SER A 449 -9.47 29.17 -17.08
C SER A 449 -8.57 28.36 -18.04
N ASN A 450 -7.28 28.17 -17.73
CA ASN A 450 -6.34 27.40 -18.54
C ASN A 450 -6.10 26.01 -17.93
N ARG A 451 -6.46 24.97 -18.70
CA ARG A 451 -6.35 23.58 -18.28
C ARG A 451 -4.92 23.09 -18.13
N VAL A 452 -4.00 23.55 -18.98
CA VAL A 452 -2.61 23.04 -18.95
C VAL A 452 -1.85 23.64 -17.78
N PHE A 453 -2.07 24.93 -17.49
CA PHE A 453 -1.58 25.54 -16.25
C PHE A 453 -2.14 24.84 -15.00
N TRP A 454 -3.44 24.53 -14.98
CA TRP A 454 -4.04 23.74 -13.89
C TRP A 454 -3.44 22.33 -13.79
N ALA A 455 -3.16 21.68 -14.93
CA ALA A 455 -2.51 20.37 -14.97
C ALA A 455 -1.08 20.42 -14.43
N PHE A 456 -0.29 21.48 -14.70
CA PHE A 456 1.03 21.64 -14.10
C PHE A 456 0.97 21.79 -12.57
N MET A 457 -0.05 22.45 -12.01
CA MET A 457 -0.27 22.49 -10.55
C MET A 457 -0.58 21.10 -9.96
N LEU A 458 -1.40 20.29 -10.65
CA LEU A 458 -1.64 18.90 -10.28
C LEU A 458 -0.37 18.05 -10.40
N ASP A 459 0.43 18.28 -11.44
CA ASP A 459 1.66 17.54 -11.73
C ASP A 459 2.71 17.76 -10.64
N MET A 460 2.86 18.97 -10.11
CA MET A 460 3.72 19.25 -8.95
C MET A 460 3.33 18.42 -7.72
N GLY A 461 2.02 18.23 -7.48
CA GLY A 461 1.51 17.38 -6.41
C GLY A 461 1.82 15.89 -6.64
N LEU A 462 1.62 15.40 -7.86
CA LEU A 462 1.97 14.02 -8.24
C LEU A 462 3.49 13.78 -8.21
N PHE A 463 4.30 14.75 -8.63
CA PHE A 463 5.76 14.68 -8.58
C PHE A 463 6.29 14.63 -7.15
N TYR A 464 5.65 15.31 -6.19
CA TYR A 464 5.99 15.12 -4.78
C TYR A 464 5.69 13.68 -4.31
N ILE A 465 4.57 13.08 -4.73
CA ILE A 465 4.25 11.67 -4.46
C ILE A 465 5.29 10.73 -5.11
N TRP A 466 5.78 11.03 -6.31
CA TRP A 466 6.86 10.27 -6.95
C TRP A 466 8.19 10.44 -6.22
N GLN A 467 8.55 11.66 -5.81
CA GLN A 467 9.71 11.93 -4.96
C GLN A 467 9.67 11.07 -3.70
N LEU A 468 8.56 11.04 -2.96
CA LEU A 468 8.36 10.18 -1.78
C LEU A 468 8.47 8.67 -2.10
N SER A 469 8.09 8.26 -3.31
CA SER A 469 8.13 6.87 -3.80
C SER A 469 9.51 6.40 -4.28
N PHE A 470 10.39 7.33 -4.68
CA PHE A 470 11.80 7.04 -4.97
C PHE A 470 12.68 7.19 -3.73
N LEU A 471 12.60 8.32 -3.03
CA LEU A 471 13.44 8.69 -1.88
C LEU A 471 12.98 7.98 -0.58
N GLN A 472 12.49 6.74 -0.67
CA GLN A 472 11.95 6.00 0.48
C GLN A 472 12.97 5.83 1.61
N ALA A 473 14.25 5.61 1.27
CA ALA A 473 15.36 5.45 2.18
C ALA A 473 16.26 6.69 2.31
N ALA A 474 15.86 7.85 1.75
CA ALA A 474 16.58 9.10 1.96
C ALA A 474 16.20 9.73 3.32
N PRO A 475 17.10 10.51 3.94
CA PRO A 475 16.81 11.28 5.15
C PRO A 475 15.55 12.14 5.04
N ALA A 476 14.83 12.31 6.16
CA ALA A 476 13.57 13.04 6.23
C ALA A 476 13.65 14.46 5.65
N GLN A 477 14.75 15.18 5.92
CA GLN A 477 15.05 16.53 5.42
C GLN A 477 15.08 16.64 3.89
N TYR A 478 15.34 15.55 3.18
CA TYR A 478 15.33 15.49 1.73
C TYR A 478 14.04 14.89 1.18
N LYS A 479 13.56 13.84 1.84
CA LYS A 479 12.37 13.08 1.44
C LYS A 479 11.11 13.95 1.44
N TYR A 480 10.88 14.68 2.53
CA TYR A 480 9.62 15.42 2.77
C TYR A 480 9.66 16.91 2.39
N VAL A 481 10.74 17.39 1.75
CA VAL A 481 10.82 18.76 1.21
C VAL A 481 10.59 18.66 -0.31
N PRO A 482 9.43 19.10 -0.84
CA PRO A 482 9.14 19.01 -2.27
C PRO A 482 10.18 19.80 -3.09
N TYR A 483 10.60 19.25 -4.23
CA TYR A 483 11.59 19.82 -5.16
C TYR A 483 13.00 20.00 -4.57
N PHE A 484 13.17 20.93 -3.63
CA PHE A 484 14.47 21.29 -3.07
C PHE A 484 15.08 20.18 -2.21
N GLY A 485 14.26 19.30 -1.63
CA GLY A 485 14.74 18.10 -0.95
C GLY A 485 15.35 17.08 -1.90
N LEU A 486 14.76 16.91 -3.10
CA LEU A 486 15.36 16.11 -4.17
C LEU A 486 16.66 16.78 -4.67
N ALA A 487 16.65 18.08 -4.95
CA ALA A 487 17.84 18.82 -5.36
C ALA A 487 18.99 18.66 -4.35
N GLY A 488 18.72 18.88 -3.05
CA GLY A 488 19.68 18.74 -1.96
C GLY A 488 20.23 17.33 -1.80
N TRP A 489 19.41 16.29 -2.01
CA TRP A 489 19.87 14.90 -1.95
C TRP A 489 20.76 14.49 -3.12
N LEU A 490 20.45 14.99 -4.33
CA LEU A 490 21.31 14.83 -5.50
C LEU A 490 22.65 15.54 -5.30
N ILE A 491 22.64 16.77 -4.76
CA ILE A 491 23.85 17.54 -4.36
C ILE A 491 24.68 16.78 -3.32
N ALA A 492 24.04 16.15 -2.33
CA ALA A 492 24.68 15.28 -1.35
C ALA A 492 25.20 13.93 -1.91
N GLY A 493 25.10 13.70 -3.22
CA GLY A 493 25.57 12.46 -3.86
C GLY A 493 24.69 11.24 -3.58
N GLY A 494 23.50 11.42 -3.02
CA GLY A 494 22.56 10.35 -2.72
C GLY A 494 22.87 9.57 -1.44
N THR A 495 23.65 10.14 -0.52
CA THR A 495 23.88 9.53 0.79
C THR A 495 22.55 9.22 1.50
N ALA A 496 22.42 8.00 2.00
CA ALA A 496 21.52 7.75 3.12
C ALA A 496 22.06 8.52 4.35
N ALA A 497 21.25 8.67 5.40
CA ALA A 497 21.85 8.93 6.69
C ALA A 497 22.72 7.72 7.03
N ASP A 498 23.98 7.94 7.41
CA ASP A 498 24.68 6.96 8.21
C ASP A 498 23.81 6.68 9.43
N ALA A 499 23.59 5.41 9.76
CA ALA A 499 22.71 5.03 10.87
C ALA A 499 23.31 5.58 12.16
N GLU A 500 22.63 6.58 12.74
CA GLU A 500 23.23 7.49 13.72
C GLU A 500 23.75 6.74 14.96
N GLU A 501 25.01 7.01 15.31
CA GLU A 501 25.78 6.27 16.31
C GLU A 501 25.41 6.74 17.73
N ALA A 502 24.36 6.14 18.30
CA ALA A 502 23.86 6.39 19.67
C ALA A 502 23.25 5.13 20.32
#